data_AF-A0A811API1-F1
#
_entry.id   AF-A0A811API1-F1
#
_cell.length_a   1.000
_cell.length_b   1.000
_cell.length_c   1.000
_cell.angle_alpha   90.00
_cell.angle_beta   90.00
_cell.angle_gamma   90.00
#
_symmetry.space_group_name_H-M   'P 1'
#
loop_
_entity.id
_entity.type
_entity.pdbx_description
1 polymer ?
#
loop_
_entity_poly.entity_id
_entity_poly.type
_entity_poly.pdbx_seq_one_letter_code
_entity_poly.pdbx_strand_id
1 'polypeptide(L)'
;MMHTEDGSAWEVALASSQQNKHTELTPGAPGLGKSVLINALSEIQIASAQKNLPFIAYIDKGFSAQGLVQLIRDSLPEQRKDEAVGIILSNDPDHTRNLFDVMYGARKPVTPEKNFMVSVLCALCVDTGTGQPCNPGDTRQIISSPVDLAFREYGENNPRLYRAGTEPRWISPRKRAASLNNMMPDGGMPPPV
;
A
#
# COMPACT_ATOMS: atom_id res chain seq x y z
N MET A 1 -9.86 -21.99 -12.15
CA MET A 1 -11.29 -21.83 -12.48
C MET A 1 -12.09 -22.19 -11.24
N MET A 2 -13.07 -21.39 -10.85
CA MET A 2 -13.94 -21.72 -9.71
C MET A 2 -15.05 -22.66 -10.20
N HIS A 3 -15.52 -23.53 -9.32
CA HIS A 3 -16.53 -24.53 -9.65
C HIS A 3 -17.61 -24.55 -8.58
N THR A 4 -18.84 -24.86 -9.01
CA THR A 4 -19.93 -25.24 -8.11
C THR A 4 -19.68 -26.63 -7.51
N GLU A 5 -20.49 -27.01 -6.52
CA GLU A 5 -20.39 -28.33 -5.88
C GLU A 5 -20.62 -29.50 -6.85
N ASP A 6 -21.43 -29.30 -7.89
CA ASP A 6 -21.66 -30.26 -8.98
C ASP A 6 -20.56 -30.24 -10.07
N GLY A 7 -19.53 -29.41 -9.91
CA GLY A 7 -18.37 -29.33 -10.80
C GLY A 7 -18.55 -28.41 -12.01
N SER A 8 -19.73 -27.80 -12.18
CA SER A 8 -19.97 -26.81 -13.22
C SER A 8 -19.07 -25.59 -13.03
N ALA A 9 -18.66 -24.95 -14.13
CA ALA A 9 -17.85 -23.74 -14.05
C ALA A 9 -18.64 -22.60 -13.38
N TRP A 10 -18.05 -21.97 -12.37
CA TRP A 10 -18.62 -20.79 -11.73
C TRP A 10 -18.03 -19.53 -12.36
N GLU A 11 -18.85 -18.78 -13.07
CA GLU A 11 -18.43 -17.53 -13.70
C GLU A 11 -18.20 -16.43 -12.66
N VAL A 12 -16.94 -15.99 -12.57
CA VAL A 12 -16.53 -14.91 -11.68
C VAL A 12 -16.24 -13.67 -12.52
N ALA A 13 -17.16 -12.71 -12.51
CA ALA A 13 -17.01 -11.45 -13.25
C ALA A 13 -16.69 -10.29 -12.29
N LEU A 14 -15.44 -10.19 -11.84
CA LEU A 14 -14.98 -9.08 -10.99
C LEU A 14 -14.94 -7.78 -11.79
N ALA A 15 -15.55 -6.72 -11.24
CA ALA A 15 -15.65 -5.40 -11.87
C ALA A 15 -16.35 -5.39 -13.25
N SER A 16 -17.36 -6.24 -13.44
CA SER A 16 -18.20 -6.23 -14.64
C SER A 16 -18.97 -4.93 -14.81
N SER A 17 -19.34 -4.59 -16.06
CA SER A 17 -20.23 -3.44 -16.35
C SER A 17 -21.64 -3.59 -15.78
N GLN A 18 -22.00 -4.79 -15.30
CA GLN A 18 -23.27 -5.07 -14.64
C GLN A 18 -23.25 -4.70 -13.14
N GLN A 19 -22.07 -4.36 -12.60
CA GLN A 19 -21.90 -4.05 -11.18
C GLN A 19 -21.19 -2.70 -11.00
N ASN A 20 -21.83 -1.76 -10.32
CA ASN A 20 -21.22 -0.46 -9.98
C ASN A 20 -20.12 -0.59 -8.92
N LYS A 21 -20.27 -1.55 -8.01
CA LYS A 21 -19.33 -1.81 -6.92
C LYS A 21 -19.39 -3.29 -6.57
N HIS A 22 -18.23 -3.89 -6.33
CA HIS A 22 -18.08 -5.23 -5.78
C HIS A 22 -17.35 -5.14 -4.43
N THR A 23 -17.85 -5.82 -3.41
CA THR A 23 -17.20 -5.91 -2.10
C THR A 23 -17.40 -7.32 -1.59
N GLU A 24 -16.29 -8.00 -1.33
CA GLU A 24 -16.28 -9.38 -0.88
C GLU A 24 -15.71 -9.45 0.54
N LEU A 25 -16.30 -10.33 1.35
CA LEU A 25 -15.81 -10.67 2.68
C LEU A 25 -15.52 -12.17 2.72
N THR A 26 -14.29 -12.52 3.06
CA THR A 26 -13.83 -13.91 3.13
C THR A 26 -13.49 -14.28 4.58
N PRO A 27 -14.48 -14.59 5.43
CA PRO A 27 -14.23 -14.97 6.82
C PRO A 27 -13.71 -16.41 6.90
N GLY A 28 -12.94 -16.72 7.95
CA GLY A 28 -12.47 -18.09 8.20
C GLY A 28 -11.28 -18.16 9.16
N ALA A 29 -11.14 -19.29 9.84
CA ALA A 29 -10.00 -19.55 10.73
C ALA A 29 -8.67 -19.60 9.93
N PRO A 30 -7.51 -19.35 10.56
CA PRO A 30 -6.20 -19.58 9.96
C PRO A 30 -6.11 -20.98 9.33
N GLY A 31 -5.47 -21.10 8.16
CA GLY A 31 -5.32 -22.39 7.46
C GLY A 31 -6.47 -22.81 6.54
N LEU A 32 -7.65 -22.18 6.60
CA LEU A 32 -8.81 -22.54 5.76
C LEU A 32 -8.77 -21.97 4.32
N GLY A 33 -7.60 -21.65 3.78
CA GLY A 33 -7.47 -21.26 2.37
C GLY A 33 -7.94 -19.84 2.00
N LYS A 34 -8.24 -18.95 2.97
CA LYS A 34 -8.65 -17.56 2.68
C LYS A 34 -7.71 -16.83 1.71
N SER A 35 -6.41 -16.88 1.98
CA SER A 35 -5.40 -16.24 1.12
C SER A 35 -5.33 -16.89 -0.26
N VAL A 36 -5.57 -18.20 -0.35
CA VAL A 36 -5.62 -18.91 -1.64
C VAL A 36 -6.79 -18.37 -2.46
N LEU A 37 -7.97 -18.23 -1.86
CA LEU A 37 -9.14 -17.68 -2.53
C LEU A 37 -8.93 -16.23 -2.98
N ILE A 38 -8.42 -15.35 -2.10
CA ILE A 38 -8.15 -13.93 -2.42
C ILE A 38 -7.11 -13.81 -3.55
N ASN A 39 -6.06 -14.62 -3.54
CA ASN A 39 -5.07 -14.64 -4.61
C ASN A 39 -5.66 -15.15 -5.92
N ALA A 40 -6.48 -16.20 -5.90
CA ALA A 40 -7.15 -16.71 -7.10
C ALA A 40 -8.09 -15.68 -7.72
N LEU A 41 -8.84 -14.92 -6.91
CA LEU A 41 -9.69 -13.83 -7.37
C LEU A 41 -8.88 -12.72 -8.04
N SER A 42 -7.77 -12.31 -7.43
CA SER A 42 -6.90 -11.30 -8.02
C SER A 42 -6.23 -11.78 -9.31
N GLU A 43 -5.82 -13.05 -9.37
CA GLU A 43 -5.30 -13.67 -10.59
C GLU A 43 -6.35 -13.66 -11.70
N ILE A 44 -7.61 -14.01 -11.41
CA ILE A 44 -8.72 -13.91 -12.38
C ILE A 44 -8.87 -12.48 -12.89
N GLN A 45 -8.80 -11.48 -12.01
CA GLN A 45 -8.91 -10.07 -12.40
C GLN A 45 -7.76 -9.64 -13.31
N ILE A 46 -6.54 -10.08 -13.01
CA ILE A 46 -5.34 -9.79 -13.80
C ILE A 46 -5.41 -10.49 -15.17
N ALA A 47 -5.74 -11.78 -15.19
CA ALA A 47 -5.82 -12.57 -16.42
C ALA A 47 -6.94 -12.10 -17.35
N SER A 48 -8.01 -11.53 -16.80
CA SER A 48 -9.12 -10.95 -17.57
C SER A 48 -8.79 -9.57 -18.16
N ALA A 49 -7.70 -8.94 -17.71
CA ALA A 49 -7.33 -7.59 -18.13
C ALA A 49 -6.83 -7.57 -19.58
N GLN A 50 -7.41 -6.71 -20.41
CA GLN A 50 -7.17 -6.73 -21.86
C GLN A 50 -5.93 -5.95 -22.32
N LYS A 51 -5.59 -4.84 -21.65
CA LYS A 51 -4.51 -3.93 -22.08
C LYS A 51 -3.45 -3.68 -21.02
N ASN A 52 -3.88 -3.28 -19.83
CA ASN A 52 -3.02 -2.91 -18.73
C ASN A 52 -3.38 -3.73 -17.51
N LEU A 53 -2.40 -3.95 -16.63
CA LEU A 53 -2.68 -4.54 -15.33
C LEU A 53 -3.69 -3.67 -14.57
N PRO A 54 -4.69 -4.29 -13.92
CA PRO A 54 -5.58 -3.55 -13.04
C PRO A 54 -4.80 -3.04 -11.82
N PHE A 55 -5.23 -1.90 -11.28
CA PHE A 55 -4.69 -1.43 -10.01
C PHE A 55 -5.19 -2.31 -8.87
N ILE A 56 -4.27 -3.11 -8.31
CA ILE A 56 -4.54 -3.98 -7.16
C ILE A 56 -3.55 -3.61 -6.05
N ALA A 57 -4.07 -3.43 -4.83
CA ALA A 57 -3.27 -3.16 -3.65
C ALA A 57 -3.55 -4.21 -2.58
N TYR A 58 -2.49 -4.80 -2.04
CA TYR A 58 -2.55 -5.77 -0.94
C TYR A 58 -1.99 -5.16 0.33
N ILE A 59 -2.72 -5.29 1.43
CA ILE A 59 -2.19 -5.11 2.79
C ILE A 59 -2.18 -6.48 3.42
N ASP A 60 -0.99 -7.08 3.49
CA ASP A 60 -0.84 -8.48 3.86
C ASP A 60 0.20 -8.65 4.97
N LYS A 61 -0.26 -9.08 6.14
CA LYS A 61 0.60 -9.40 7.29
C LYS A 61 1.33 -10.74 7.11
N GLY A 62 0.73 -11.69 6.39
CA GLY A 62 1.20 -13.08 6.31
C GLY A 62 2.09 -13.38 5.11
N PHE A 63 2.45 -12.37 4.31
CA PHE A 63 3.25 -12.51 3.08
C PHE A 63 2.62 -13.43 2.01
N SER A 64 1.35 -13.78 2.15
CA SER A 64 0.60 -14.64 1.23
C SER A 64 0.46 -14.09 -0.19
N ALA A 65 0.52 -12.77 -0.37
CA ALA A 65 0.45 -12.12 -1.67
C ALA A 65 1.81 -12.06 -2.40
N GLN A 66 2.93 -12.29 -1.71
CA GLN A 66 4.28 -12.15 -2.30
C GLN A 66 4.49 -13.09 -3.49
N GLY A 67 4.01 -14.33 -3.39
CA GLY A 67 4.09 -15.29 -4.48
C GLY A 67 3.34 -14.83 -5.73
N LEU A 68 2.14 -14.26 -5.56
CA LEU A 68 1.36 -13.70 -6.67
C LEU A 68 2.07 -12.49 -7.30
N VAL A 69 2.58 -11.57 -6.48
CA VAL A 69 3.33 -10.41 -6.96
C VAL A 69 4.56 -10.83 -7.76
N GLN A 70 5.31 -11.82 -7.27
CA GLN A 70 6.48 -12.35 -7.95
C GLN A 70 6.10 -13.00 -9.29
N LEU A 71 5.03 -13.80 -9.32
CA LEU A 71 4.51 -14.42 -10.55
C LEU A 71 4.15 -13.36 -11.61
N ILE A 72 3.46 -12.30 -11.21
CA ILE A 72 3.10 -11.19 -12.11
C ILE A 72 4.37 -10.50 -12.60
N ARG A 73 5.31 -10.19 -11.69
CA ARG A 73 6.56 -9.50 -12.02
C ARG A 73 7.41 -10.30 -13.00
N ASP A 74 7.50 -11.61 -12.84
CA ASP A 74 8.26 -12.50 -13.72
C ASP A 74 7.58 -12.69 -15.09
N SER A 75 6.26 -12.53 -15.15
CA SER A 75 5.49 -12.57 -16.40
C SER A 75 5.56 -11.26 -17.19
N LEU A 76 6.05 -10.17 -16.59
CA LEU A 76 6.16 -8.86 -17.24
C LEU A 76 7.49 -8.71 -18.00
N PRO A 77 7.48 -8.02 -19.16
CA PRO A 77 8.70 -7.56 -19.82
C PRO A 77 9.58 -6.72 -18.88
N GLU A 78 10.90 -6.74 -19.08
CA GLU A 78 11.88 -6.09 -18.19
C GLU A 78 11.54 -4.61 -17.90
N GLN A 79 11.12 -3.86 -18.93
CA GLN A 79 10.76 -2.45 -18.81
C GLN A 79 9.47 -2.18 -18.01
N ARG A 80 8.64 -3.20 -17.78
CA ARG A 80 7.35 -3.13 -17.08
C ARG A 80 7.36 -3.79 -15.71
N LYS A 81 8.46 -4.42 -15.29
CA LYS A 81 8.53 -5.11 -13.98
C LYS A 81 8.15 -4.22 -12.80
N ASP A 82 8.35 -2.92 -12.91
CA ASP A 82 7.98 -1.93 -11.88
C ASP A 82 6.46 -1.74 -11.71
N GLU A 83 5.62 -2.33 -12.57
CA GLU A 83 4.16 -2.36 -12.40
C GLU A 83 3.71 -3.33 -11.29
N ALA A 84 4.55 -4.31 -10.92
CA ALA A 84 4.29 -5.26 -9.84
C ALA A 84 5.39 -5.17 -8.77
N VAL A 85 5.03 -4.68 -7.58
CA VAL A 85 5.99 -4.43 -6.49
C VAL A 85 5.47 -5.02 -5.19
N GLY A 86 6.29 -5.88 -4.59
CA GLY A 86 6.08 -6.37 -3.23
C GLY A 86 6.93 -5.56 -2.27
N ILE A 87 6.32 -4.94 -1.26
CA ILE A 87 7.05 -4.21 -0.22
C ILE A 87 6.84 -4.94 1.09
N ILE A 88 7.94 -5.39 1.69
CA ILE A 88 7.94 -5.90 3.05
C ILE A 88 8.19 -4.70 3.97
N LEU A 89 7.21 -4.38 4.81
CA LEU A 89 7.37 -3.35 5.82
C LEU A 89 8.25 -3.90 6.94
N SER A 90 9.48 -3.39 7.03
CA SER A 90 10.39 -3.64 8.15
C SER A 90 10.67 -2.35 8.90
N ASN A 91 11.08 -2.46 10.17
CA ASN A 91 11.57 -1.32 10.93
C ASN A 91 13.04 -1.03 10.55
N ASP A 92 13.24 -0.68 9.28
CA ASP A 92 14.53 -0.38 8.69
C ASP A 92 14.55 1.10 8.26
N PRO A 93 15.58 1.88 8.65
CA PRO A 93 15.75 3.25 8.17
C PRO A 93 15.63 3.41 6.65
N ASP A 94 16.08 2.43 5.86
CA ASP A 94 16.02 2.46 4.39
C ASP A 94 14.59 2.34 3.83
N HIS A 95 13.66 1.83 4.64
CA HIS A 95 12.24 1.72 4.32
C HIS A 95 11.36 2.81 4.96
N THR A 96 11.98 3.81 5.58
CA THR A 96 11.24 4.95 6.14
C THR A 96 10.62 5.81 5.04
N ARG A 97 9.44 6.36 5.36
CA ARG A 97 8.72 7.31 4.51
C ARG A 97 8.32 8.51 5.34
N ASN A 98 8.42 9.69 4.77
CA ASN A 98 7.92 10.88 5.41
C ASN A 98 6.38 10.87 5.31
N LEU A 99 5.70 10.96 6.45
CA LEU A 99 4.25 11.02 6.53
C LEU A 99 3.65 12.27 5.83
N PHE A 100 4.48 13.28 5.61
CA PHE A 100 4.14 14.52 4.93
C PHE A 100 4.52 14.52 3.44
N ASP A 101 4.96 13.38 2.88
CA ASP A 101 5.14 13.26 1.44
C ASP A 101 3.78 13.41 0.72
N VAL A 102 3.79 14.12 -0.41
CA VAL A 102 2.64 14.29 -1.29
C VAL A 102 2.91 13.63 -2.64
N MET A 103 1.84 13.42 -3.42
CA MET A 103 1.98 12.92 -4.79
C MET A 103 3.05 13.66 -5.60
N TYR A 104 3.73 12.90 -6.47
CA TYR A 104 4.75 13.45 -7.37
C TYR A 104 4.23 14.65 -8.16
N GLY A 105 4.97 15.76 -8.10
CA GLY A 105 4.62 17.00 -8.78
C GLY A 105 3.58 17.87 -8.05
N ALA A 106 2.99 17.39 -6.95
CA ALA A 106 2.09 18.21 -6.13
C ALA A 106 2.89 19.18 -5.25
N ARG A 107 2.41 20.43 -5.13
CA ARG A 107 2.96 21.43 -4.19
C ARG A 107 2.28 21.42 -2.82
N LYS A 108 1.09 20.83 -2.73
CA LYS A 108 0.26 20.74 -1.53
C LYS A 108 -0.50 19.41 -1.52
N PRO A 109 -0.86 18.88 -0.36
CA PRO A 109 -1.57 17.61 -0.27
C PRO A 109 -2.97 17.71 -0.87
N VAL A 110 -3.43 16.63 -1.47
CA VAL A 110 -4.86 16.47 -1.78
C VAL A 110 -5.67 16.19 -0.50
N THR A 111 -6.98 16.33 -0.56
CA THR A 111 -7.86 16.19 0.61
C THR A 111 -7.65 14.89 1.41
N PRO A 112 -7.53 13.69 0.77
CA PRO A 112 -7.25 12.46 1.52
C PRO A 112 -5.90 12.46 2.23
N GLU A 113 -4.83 12.95 1.58
CA GLU A 113 -3.48 13.04 2.16
C GLU A 113 -3.47 13.99 3.36
N LYS A 114 -4.07 15.17 3.21
CA LYS A 114 -4.20 16.13 4.32
C LYS A 114 -4.98 15.52 5.48
N ASN A 115 -6.10 14.86 5.17
CA ASN A 115 -6.92 14.21 6.21
C ASN A 115 -6.13 13.14 6.95
N PHE A 116 -5.28 12.38 6.27
CA PHE A 116 -4.37 11.41 6.88
C PHE A 116 -3.35 12.09 7.78
N MET A 117 -2.63 13.10 7.29
CA MET A 117 -1.65 13.88 8.06
C MET A 117 -2.25 14.45 9.34
N VAL A 118 -3.42 15.10 9.23
CA VAL A 118 -4.15 15.66 10.37
C VAL A 118 -4.57 14.56 11.35
N SER A 119 -5.08 13.43 10.87
CA SER A 119 -5.49 12.34 11.76
C SER A 119 -4.32 11.73 12.53
N VAL A 120 -3.15 11.57 11.89
CA VAL A 120 -1.94 11.10 12.58
C VAL A 120 -1.50 12.10 13.65
N LEU A 121 -1.44 13.39 13.32
CA LEU A 121 -1.09 14.43 14.28
C LEU A 121 -2.10 14.51 15.44
N CYS A 122 -3.40 14.37 15.16
CA CYS A 122 -4.42 14.29 16.20
C CYS A 122 -4.20 13.09 17.13
N ALA A 123 -3.81 11.94 16.57
CA ALA A 123 -3.53 10.74 17.36
C ALA A 123 -2.36 10.95 18.34
N LEU A 124 -1.36 11.76 17.96
CA LEU A 124 -0.25 12.14 18.86
C LEU A 124 -0.69 13.07 20.01
N CYS A 125 -1.85 13.73 19.88
CA CYS A 125 -2.40 14.55 20.93
C CYS A 125 -3.30 13.78 21.90
N VAL A 126 -3.58 12.50 21.64
CA VAL A 126 -4.45 11.67 22.49
C VAL A 126 -3.76 11.40 23.82
N ASP A 127 -4.44 11.78 24.92
CA ASP A 127 -4.02 11.43 26.26
C ASP A 127 -4.29 9.94 26.53
N THR A 128 -3.30 9.25 27.09
CA THR A 128 -3.35 7.80 27.29
C THR A 128 -4.28 7.37 28.42
N GLY A 129 -4.60 8.27 29.36
CA GLY A 129 -5.52 8.00 30.47
C GLY A 129 -6.99 8.13 30.09
N THR A 130 -7.30 9.11 29.23
CA THR A 130 -8.68 9.46 28.83
C THR A 130 -9.05 8.93 27.44
N GLY A 131 -8.06 8.58 26.61
CA GLY A 131 -8.28 8.16 25.22
C GLY A 131 -8.79 9.28 24.32
N GLN A 132 -8.64 10.54 24.74
CA GLN A 132 -9.09 11.73 24.03
C GLN A 132 -7.96 12.78 24.01
N PRO A 133 -7.91 13.64 22.97
CA PRO A 133 -6.98 14.76 23.00
C PRO A 133 -7.40 15.82 24.02
N CYS A 134 -6.48 16.69 24.44
CA CYS A 134 -6.73 17.71 25.47
C CYS A 134 -7.96 18.60 25.18
N ASN A 135 -8.26 18.87 23.90
CA ASN A 135 -9.48 19.56 23.48
C ASN A 135 -10.09 18.87 22.24
N PRO A 136 -11.00 17.89 22.41
CA PRO A 136 -11.53 17.10 21.30
C PRO A 136 -12.28 17.90 20.24
N GLY A 137 -12.93 19.00 20.62
CA GLY A 137 -13.69 19.85 19.70
C GLY A 137 -12.79 20.60 18.72
N ASP A 138 -11.66 21.14 19.22
CA ASP A 138 -10.85 22.08 18.44
C ASP A 138 -9.54 21.48 17.93
N THR A 139 -9.03 20.40 18.52
CA THR A 139 -7.70 19.82 18.22
C THR A 139 -7.52 19.59 16.71
N ARG A 140 -8.53 19.02 16.04
CA ARG A 140 -8.46 18.76 14.59
C ARG A 140 -8.36 20.04 13.77
N GLN A 141 -9.13 21.07 14.13
CA GLN A 141 -9.13 22.35 13.43
C GLN A 141 -7.80 23.08 13.65
N ILE A 142 -7.31 23.08 14.89
CA ILE A 142 -6.03 23.67 15.26
C ILE A 142 -4.90 22.99 14.50
N ILE A 143 -4.87 21.66 14.41
CA ILE A 143 -3.82 20.90 13.69
C ILE A 143 -3.90 21.09 12.16
N SER A 144 -5.10 21.22 11.60
CA SER A 144 -5.26 21.43 10.16
C SER A 144 -4.57 22.71 9.68
N SER A 145 -4.57 23.77 10.48
CA SER A 145 -4.04 25.08 10.09
C SER A 145 -2.51 25.10 9.89
N PRO A 146 -1.68 24.58 10.82
CA PRO A 146 -0.24 24.41 10.61
C PRO A 146 0.12 23.53 9.43
N VAL A 147 -0.66 22.49 9.11
CA VAL A 147 -0.42 21.67 7.92
C VAL A 147 -0.57 22.53 6.65
N ASP A 148 -1.66 23.28 6.52
CA ASP A 148 -1.87 24.19 5.39
C ASP A 148 -0.76 25.26 5.31
N LEU A 149 -0.42 25.86 6.45
CA LEU A 149 0.60 26.89 6.53
C LEU A 149 1.98 26.37 6.13
N ALA A 150 2.36 25.17 6.57
CA ALA A 150 3.63 24.56 6.22
C ALA A 150 3.75 24.33 4.71
N PHE A 151 2.74 23.72 4.08
CA PHE A 151 2.77 23.50 2.63
C PHE A 151 2.72 24.80 1.83
N ARG A 152 2.02 25.82 2.32
CA ARG A 152 2.03 27.15 1.70
C ARG A 152 3.41 27.79 1.79
N GLU A 153 3.99 27.84 2.98
CA GLU A 153 5.27 28.48 3.25
C GLU A 153 6.42 27.84 2.47
N TYR A 154 6.53 26.51 2.53
CA TYR A 154 7.57 25.78 1.81
C TYR A 154 7.26 25.58 0.32
N GLY A 155 6.02 25.83 -0.12
CA GLY A 155 5.64 25.78 -1.53
C GLY A 155 5.83 27.10 -2.29
N GLU A 156 5.66 28.23 -1.60
CA GLU A 156 5.63 29.60 -2.16
C GLU A 156 6.86 30.42 -1.78
N ASN A 157 7.23 30.45 -0.49
CA ASN A 157 8.17 31.43 0.05
C ASN A 157 9.57 30.85 0.28
N ASN A 158 9.64 29.63 0.82
CA ASN A 158 10.88 29.00 1.28
C ASN A 158 11.02 27.58 0.74
N PRO A 159 11.13 27.37 -0.60
CA PRO A 159 11.23 26.04 -1.17
C PRO A 159 12.42 25.25 -0.60
N ARG A 160 12.13 24.12 0.03
CA ARG A 160 13.16 23.16 0.44
C ARG A 160 13.65 22.41 -0.79
N LEU A 161 14.67 22.97 -1.43
CA LEU A 161 15.32 22.35 -2.58
C LEU A 161 16.03 21.06 -2.16
N TYR A 162 15.98 20.07 -3.05
CA TYR A 162 16.75 18.83 -2.92
C TYR A 162 18.24 19.15 -2.70
N ARG A 163 18.83 18.59 -1.64
CA ARG A 163 20.27 18.73 -1.35
C ARG A 163 20.98 17.40 -1.54
N ALA A 164 21.75 17.31 -2.62
CA ALA A 164 22.60 16.15 -2.89
C ALA A 164 23.54 15.87 -1.71
N GLY A 165 23.53 14.62 -1.21
CA GLY A 165 24.38 14.18 -0.09
C GLY A 165 23.72 14.23 1.30
N THR A 166 22.57 14.90 1.45
CA THR A 166 21.76 14.85 2.69
C THR A 166 20.62 13.84 2.56
N GLU A 167 20.13 13.65 1.34
CA GLU A 167 19.14 12.64 0.98
C GLU A 167 19.79 11.66 0.01
N PRO A 168 19.61 10.32 0.18
CA PRO A 168 20.14 9.35 -0.76
C PRO A 168 19.68 9.71 -2.18
N ARG A 169 20.61 9.66 -3.15
CA ARG A 169 20.28 9.85 -4.58
C ARG A 169 19.04 9.06 -4.88
N TRP A 170 17.99 9.73 -5.35
CA TRP A 170 16.73 9.15 -5.84
C TRP A 170 16.93 7.69 -6.25
N ILE A 171 16.59 6.76 -5.36
CA ILE A 171 16.71 5.34 -5.66
C ILE A 171 15.53 5.07 -6.58
N SER A 172 15.78 5.07 -7.89
CA SER A 172 14.81 4.65 -8.90
C SER A 172 14.16 3.33 -8.43
N PRO A 173 12.85 3.12 -8.64
CA PRO A 173 12.16 1.87 -8.27
C PRO A 173 12.94 0.60 -8.67
N ARG A 174 13.63 0.65 -9.82
CA ARG A 174 14.53 -0.40 -10.34
C ARG A 174 15.62 -0.89 -9.39
N LYS A 175 16.21 -0.01 -8.56
CA LYS A 175 17.26 -0.41 -7.60
C LYS A 175 16.69 -1.02 -6.31
N ARG A 176 15.42 -0.77 -5.97
CA ARG A 176 14.77 -1.37 -4.79
C ARG A 176 14.26 -2.77 -5.06
N ALA A 177 13.77 -3.05 -6.26
CA ALA A 177 13.42 -4.42 -6.63
C ALA A 177 14.62 -5.37 -6.60
N ALA A 178 15.81 -4.88 -6.95
CA ALA A 178 17.04 -5.66 -6.88
C ALA A 178 17.49 -5.97 -5.44
N SER A 179 17.21 -5.10 -4.46
CA SER A 179 17.54 -5.39 -3.04
C SER A 179 16.53 -6.35 -2.39
N LEU A 180 15.30 -6.42 -2.91
CA LEU A 180 14.26 -7.34 -2.45
C LEU A 180 14.50 -8.79 -2.93
N ASN A 181 15.12 -8.98 -4.10
CA ASN A 181 15.51 -10.31 -4.60
C ASN A 181 16.56 -11.01 -3.72
N ASN A 182 17.32 -10.27 -2.91
CA ASN A 182 18.32 -10.82 -1.98
C ASN A 182 17.75 -11.12 -0.58
N MET A 183 16.43 -11.04 -0.40
CA MET A 183 15.75 -11.22 0.89
C MET A 183 14.90 -12.52 0.96
N MET A 184 15.19 -13.50 0.11
CA MET A 184 14.81 -14.89 0.40
C MET A 184 15.87 -15.45 1.38
N PRO A 185 15.53 -15.69 2.66
CA PRO A 185 16.44 -16.40 3.53
C PRO A 185 16.57 -17.83 3.01
N ASP A 186 17.80 -18.32 2.91
CA ASP A 186 18.09 -19.74 2.65
C ASP A 186 17.28 -20.62 3.61
N GLY A 187 16.20 -21.23 3.11
CA GLY A 187 15.62 -22.51 3.53
C GLY A 187 15.36 -22.81 5.01
N GLY A 188 15.37 -21.84 5.91
CA GLY A 188 15.22 -22.07 7.36
C GLY A 188 13.80 -21.77 7.85
N MET A 189 13.00 -22.80 8.12
CA MET A 189 11.76 -22.66 8.89
C MET A 189 12.05 -22.03 10.26
N PRO A 190 11.35 -20.97 10.68
CA PRO A 190 11.49 -20.44 12.04
C PRO A 190 10.96 -21.46 13.07
N PRO A 191 11.56 -21.53 14.27
CA PRO A 191 11.14 -22.49 15.29
C PRO A 191 9.71 -22.19 15.77
N PRO A 192 8.92 -23.22 16.10
CA PRO A 192 7.56 -23.03 16.60
C PRO A 192 7.58 -22.32 17.95
N VAL A 193 6.66 -21.37 18.10
CA VAL A 193 6.30 -20.74 19.39
C VAL A 193 5.40 -21.69 20.17
#